data_AF-A0A6J7QZY3-F1
#
_entry.id   AF-A0A6J7QZY3-F1
#
_cell.length_a   1.000
_cell.length_b   1.000
_cell.length_c   1.000
_cell.angle_alpha   90.00
_cell.angle_beta   90.00
_cell.angle_gamma   90.00
#
_symmetry.space_group_name_H-M   'P 1'
#
loop_
_entity.id
_entity.type
_entity.pdbx_description
1 polymer ?
#
loop_
_entity_poly.entity_id
_entity_poly.type
_entity_poly.pdbx_seq_one_letter_code
_entity_poly.pdbx_strand_id
1 'polypeptide(L)' 'MVAPDDVEADLDSILKERMVAAEDDDDEEDEPEERGEAADRLQPKRADERLCPSCFLLVRQGAPGCPVGDDECPLFS' A
#
# COMPACT_ATOMS: atom_id res chain seq x y z
N MET A 1 19.42 16.31 -15.20
CA MET A 1 19.41 16.06 -13.76
C MET A 1 18.40 17.04 -13.21
N VAL A 2 17.27 16.55 -12.67
CA VAL A 2 16.24 17.41 -12.07
C VAL A 2 16.78 17.88 -10.72
N ALA A 3 16.67 19.17 -10.42
CA ALA A 3 17.13 19.69 -9.13
C ALA A 3 16.13 19.29 -8.04
N PRO A 4 16.57 19.08 -6.78
CA PRO A 4 15.67 18.70 -5.69
C PRO A 4 14.55 19.72 -5.46
N ASP A 5 14.83 21.00 -5.75
CA ASP A 5 13.91 22.13 -5.70
C ASP A 5 12.79 22.08 -6.76
N ASP A 6 13.03 21.52 -7.95
CA ASP A 6 11.99 21.34 -8.98
C ASP A 6 10.97 20.26 -8.54
N VAL A 7 11.46 19.18 -7.90
CA VAL A 7 10.60 18.10 -7.40
C VAL A 7 9.70 18.57 -6.27
N GLU A 8 10.23 19.38 -5.35
CA GLU A 8 9.46 19.93 -4.22
C GLU A 8 8.34 20.86 -4.71
N ALA A 9 8.61 21.67 -5.74
CA ALA A 9 7.62 22.55 -6.36
C ALA A 9 6.50 21.78 -7.08
N ASP A 10 6.84 20.72 -7.82
CA ASP A 10 5.84 19.88 -8.51
C ASP A 10 4.92 19.16 -7.51
N LEU A 11 5.47 18.65 -6.41
CA LEU A 11 4.69 17.98 -5.36
C LEU A 11 3.74 18.92 -4.63
N ASP A 12 4.16 20.16 -4.35
CA ASP A 12 3.30 21.18 -3.72
C ASP A 12 2.10 21.53 -4.61
N SER A 13 2.33 21.65 -5.93
CA SER A 13 1.25 21.88 -6.90
C SER A 13 0.24 20.72 -6.93
N ILE A 14 0.73 19.47 -6.97
CA ILE A 14 -0.12 18.27 -6.97
C ILE A 14 -0.94 18.17 -5.68
N LEU A 15 -0.33 18.47 -4.53
CA LEU A 15 -1.02 18.41 -3.24
C LEU A 15 -2.17 19.43 -3.19
N LYS A 16 -1.92 20.64 -3.66
CA LYS A 16 -2.90 21.73 -3.69
C LYS A 16 -4.07 21.44 -4.64
N GLU A 17 -3.80 20.87 -5.81
CA GLU A 17 -4.84 20.46 -6.75
C GLU A 17 -5.79 19.41 -6.15
N ARG A 18 -5.25 18.45 -5.38
CA ARG A 18 -6.04 17.39 -4.74
C ARG A 18 -6.83 17.85 -3.53
N MET A 19 -6.32 18.83 -2.78
CA MET A 19 -6.99 19.36 -1.59
C MET A 19 -8.23 20.18 -1.99
N VAL A 20 -8.11 21.04 -3.00
CA VAL A 20 -9.24 21.85 -3.51
C VAL A 20 -10.35 20.98 -4.11
N ALA A 21 -10.00 19.89 -4.79
CA ALA A 21 -10.98 18.97 -5.34
C ALA A 21 -11.75 18.17 -4.27
N ALA A 22 -11.25 18.10 -3.04
CA ALA A 22 -11.90 17.43 -1.92
C ALA A 22 -12.78 18.39 -1.09
N GLU A 23 -12.67 19.71 -1.28
CA GLU A 23 -13.44 20.71 -0.52
C GLU A 23 -14.79 21.07 -1.18
N ASP A 24 -15.08 20.62 -2.40
CA ASP A 24 -16.29 20.98 -3.18
C ASP A 24 -17.35 19.85 -3.26
N ASP A 25 -17.17 18.74 -2.53
CA ASP A 25 -18.09 17.59 -2.49
C ASP A 25 -18.60 17.36 -1.05
N ASP A 26 -19.39 18.32 -0.55
CA ASP A 26 -20.16 18.22 0.69
C ASP A 26 -21.65 18.14 0.33
N ASP A 27 -22.08 16.97 -0.17
CA ASP A 27 -23.50 16.60 -0.26
C ASP A 27 -23.65 15.15 0.24
N GLU A 28 -24.34 15.04 1.36
CA GLU A 28 -24.41 13.91 2.28
C GLU A 28 -25.19 12.69 1.71
N GLU A 29 -24.58 11.50 1.74
CA GLU A 29 -25.14 10.22 2.25
C GLU A 29 -24.16 9.07 1.94
N ASP A 30 -23.02 9.05 2.64
CA ASP A 30 -22.19 7.84 2.73
C ASP A 30 -22.69 7.06 3.95
N GLU A 31 -23.58 6.10 3.73
CA GLU A 31 -23.83 5.03 4.71
C GLU A 31 -22.46 4.51 5.13
N PRO A 32 -22.10 4.42 6.42
CA PRO A 32 -20.81 3.90 6.80
C PRO A 32 -20.77 2.44 6.36
N GLU A 33 -20.17 2.16 5.20
CA GLU A 33 -19.78 0.82 4.84
C GLU A 33 -18.98 0.33 6.05
N GLU A 34 -19.44 -0.74 6.70
CA GLU A 34 -18.71 -1.50 7.73
C GLU A 34 -17.49 -2.21 7.09
N ARG A 35 -16.84 -1.54 6.15
CA ARG A 35 -15.65 -1.93 5.44
C ARG A 35 -14.48 -1.29 6.18
N GLY A 36 -14.01 -1.96 7.23
CA GLY A 36 -12.56 -2.03 7.34
C GLY A 36 -11.89 -1.98 8.70
N GLU A 37 -12.57 -2.02 9.84
CA GLU A 37 -11.81 -2.19 11.10
C GLU A 37 -11.02 -3.52 11.14
N ALA A 38 -11.46 -4.52 10.38
CA ALA A 38 -10.73 -5.78 10.21
C ALA A 38 -9.63 -5.72 9.12
N ALA A 39 -9.76 -4.82 8.14
CA ALA A 39 -8.80 -4.66 7.03
C ALA A 39 -7.64 -3.73 7.39
N ASP A 40 -7.89 -2.72 8.23
CA ASP A 40 -6.87 -1.79 8.72
C ASP A 40 -6.03 -2.39 9.86
N ARG A 41 -6.61 -3.34 10.61
CA ARG A 41 -5.86 -4.13 11.59
C ARG A 41 -4.94 -5.11 10.89
N LEU A 42 -3.65 -4.80 10.89
CA LEU A 42 -2.58 -5.72 10.48
C LEU A 42 -2.81 -7.09 11.11
N GLN A 43 -3.15 -8.06 10.27
CA GLN A 43 -3.39 -9.42 10.73
C GLN A 43 -2.09 -9.97 11.34
N PRO A 44 -2.15 -10.62 12.51
CA PRO A 44 -0.96 -11.20 13.09
C PRO A 44 -0.40 -12.27 12.15
N LYS A 45 0.92 -12.31 12.07
CA LYS A 45 1.67 -13.30 11.30
C LYS A 45 1.23 -14.71 11.69
N ARG A 46 0.83 -15.53 10.71
CA ARG A 46 0.51 -16.94 10.95
C ARG A 46 1.77 -17.78 11.17
N ALA A 47 1.61 -18.93 11.83
CA ALA A 47 2.74 -19.83 12.13
C ALA A 47 3.42 -20.38 10.87
N ASP A 48 2.67 -20.54 9.78
CA ASP A 48 3.15 -21.03 8.48
C ASP A 48 3.63 -19.91 7.55
N GLU A 49 3.77 -18.67 8.05
CA GLU A 49 4.23 -17.52 7.27
C GLU A 49 5.68 -17.12 7.63
N ARG A 50 6.46 -16.62 6.66
CA ARG A 50 7.81 -16.04 6.84
C ARG A 50 7.87 -14.67 6.16
N LEU A 51 8.58 -13.70 6.75
CA LEU A 51 8.78 -12.39 6.13
C LEU A 51 9.88 -12.53 5.08
N CYS A 52 9.59 -12.18 3.82
CA CYS A 52 10.59 -12.17 2.77
C CYS A 52 11.49 -10.94 2.91
N PRO A 53 12.83 -11.07 3.02
CA PRO A 53 13.71 -9.92 3.14
C PRO A 53 13.84 -9.10 1.84
N SER A 54 13.47 -9.67 0.69
CA SER A 54 13.56 -8.99 -0.61
C SER A 54 12.33 -8.13 -0.92
N CYS A 55 11.12 -8.66 -0.70
CA CYS A 55 9.86 -7.96 -1.00
C CYS A 55 9.06 -7.49 0.22
N PHE A 56 9.54 -7.77 1.44
CA PHE A 56 8.92 -7.37 2.72
C PHE A 56 7.49 -7.89 2.95
N LEU A 57 7.03 -8.87 2.15
CA LEU A 57 5.73 -9.50 2.31
C LEU A 57 5.80 -10.76 3.18
N LEU A 58 4.69 -11.06 3.85
CA LEU A 58 4.48 -12.36 4.50
C LEU A 58 4.15 -13.41 3.46
N VAL A 59 4.89 -14.51 3.48
CA VAL A 59 4.79 -15.59 2.51
C VAL A 59 4.53 -16.90 3.23
N ARG A 60 3.53 -17.66 2.77
CA ARG A 60 3.24 -18.99 3.30
C ARG A 60 4.19 -20.04 2.76
N GLN A 61 4.62 -20.96 3.62
CA GLN A 61 5.55 -22.05 3.25
C GLN A 61 4.98 -23.02 2.20
N GLY A 62 3.65 -23.17 2.13
CA GLY A 62 2.97 -24.04 1.16
C GLY A 62 2.48 -23.32 -0.10
N ALA A 63 2.83 -22.04 -0.29
CA ALA A 63 2.41 -21.33 -1.49
C ALA A 63 3.15 -21.87 -2.73
N PRO A 64 2.52 -21.87 -3.92
CA PRO A 64 3.14 -22.36 -5.15
C PRO A 64 4.22 -21.42 -5.71
N GLY A 65 4.34 -20.20 -5.20
CA GLY A 65 5.32 -19.22 -5.63
C GLY A 65 5.18 -17.88 -4.91
N CYS A 66 6.07 -16.94 -5.22
CA CYS A 66 6.07 -15.61 -4.65
C CYS A 66 4.82 -14.83 -5.08
N PRO A 67 4.08 -14.15 -4.15
CA PRO A 67 2.89 -13.38 -4.49
C PRO A 67 3.18 -12.18 -5.43
N VAL A 68 4.44 -11.74 -5.51
CA VAL A 68 4.88 -10.66 -6.39
C VAL A 68 5.22 -11.20 -7.80
N GLY A 69 5.23 -12.52 -8.00
CA GLY A 69 5.67 -13.14 -9.25
C GLY A 69 7.18 -13.04 -9.49
N ASP A 70 7.94 -12.75 -8.44
CA ASP A 70 9.40 -12.68 -8.49
C ASP A 70 10.00 -14.08 -8.31
N ASP A 71 10.73 -14.55 -9.32
CA ASP A 71 11.42 -15.85 -9.33
C ASP A 71 12.61 -15.89 -8.36
N GLU A 72 13.13 -14.74 -7.93
CA GLU A 72 14.32 -14.62 -7.09
C GLU A 72 13.94 -14.45 -5.60
N CYS A 73 12.88 -15.12 -5.18
CA CYS A 73 12.42 -15.10 -3.81
C CYS A 73 13.22 -16.10 -2.96
N PRO A 74 14.01 -15.65 -1.95
CA PRO A 74 14.85 -16.54 -1.13
C PRO A 74 14.03 -17.50 -0.26
N LEU A 75 12.71 -17.34 -0.22
CA LEU A 75 11.80 -18.24 0.49
C LEU A 75 11.31 -19.42 -0.36
N PHE A 76 11.42 -19.34 -1.70
CA PHE A 76 11.00 -20.38 -2.66
C PHE A 76 12.16 -20.99 -3.46
N SER A 77 13.39 -20.53 -3.22
CA SER A 77 14.62 -21.07 -3.81
C SER A 77 15.14 -22.32 -3.09
#